data_AF-A0A371JLG7-F1
#
_entry.id   AF-A0A371JLG7-F1
#
_cell.length_a   1.000
_cell.length_b   1.000
_cell.length_c   1.000
_cell.angle_alpha   90.00
_cell.angle_beta   90.00
_cell.angle_gamma   90.00
#
_symmetry.space_group_name_H-M   'P 1'
#
loop_
_entity.id
_entity.type
_entity.pdbx_description
1 polymer ?
#
loop_
_entity_poly.entity_id
_entity_poly.type
_entity_poly.pdbx_seq_one_letter_code
_entity_poly.pdbx_strand_id
1 'polypeptide(L)' 'MKNVFVKILTHLIFGIVDFAQKKPNRTVVRSLNATFPNAKFVVWRELDKDKWEADFDVENQNYRIVLNDRGEILAQ' A
#
# COMPACT_ATOMS: atom_id res chain seq x y z
N MET A 1 -21.56 -25.94 -7.10
CA MET A 1 -20.09 -25.89 -6.95
C MET A 1 -19.76 -24.82 -5.93
N LYS A 2 -19.07 -25.19 -4.84
CA LYS A 2 -18.84 -24.33 -3.67
C LYS A 2 -17.64 -23.42 -3.96
N ASN A 3 -17.89 -22.16 -4.30
CA ASN A 3 -16.83 -21.15 -4.35
C ASN A 3 -16.48 -20.78 -2.91
N VAL A 4 -15.50 -21.47 -2.35
CA VAL A 4 -14.90 -21.16 -1.05
C VAL A 4 -14.16 -19.84 -1.22
N PHE A 5 -14.79 -18.76 -0.75
CA PHE A 5 -14.11 -17.50 -0.47
C PHE A 5 -12.96 -17.82 0.50
N VAL A 6 -11.74 -17.85 -0.02
CA VAL A 6 -10.54 -17.94 0.79
C VAL A 6 -10.43 -16.61 1.54
N LYS A 7 -10.99 -16.58 2.76
CA LYS A 7 -10.69 -15.59 3.78
C LYS A 7 -9.21 -15.75 4.13
N ILE A 8 -8.35 -15.02 3.43
CA ILE A 8 -6.95 -14.86 3.83
C ILE A 8 -6.96 -13.92 5.04
N LEU A 9 -7.29 -14.49 6.20
CA LEU A 9 -6.99 -13.93 7.50
C LEU A 9 -5.54 -14.31 7.80
N THR A 10 -4.59 -13.49 7.35
CA THR A 10 -3.19 -13.60 7.77
C THR A 10 -2.91 -12.50 8.80
N HIS A 11 -3.36 -12.73 10.04
CA HIS A 11 -2.80 -12.03 11.20
C HIS A 11 -1.53 -12.76 11.63
N LEU A 12 -0.37 -12.35 11.12
CA LEU A 12 0.99 -12.71 11.57
C LEU A 12 1.91 -11.90 10.65
N ILE A 13 2.77 -10.95 11.05
CA ILE A 13 3.66 -10.92 12.22
C ILE A 13 3.93 -9.42 12.53
N PHE A 14 3.46 -8.91 13.68
CA PHE A 14 3.95 -7.64 14.27
C PHE A 14 5.30 -7.87 14.94
N GLY A 15 6.30 -8.23 14.14
CA GLY A 15 7.65 -8.53 14.59
C GLY A 15 8.59 -8.06 13.52
N ILE A 16 9.22 -6.92 13.77
CA ILE A 16 10.51 -6.44 13.24
C ILE A 16 11.11 -7.42 12.23
N VAL A 17 10.62 -7.36 10.99
CA VAL A 17 11.45 -7.71 9.86
C VAL A 17 11.80 -6.35 9.30
N ASP A 18 12.99 -5.86 9.63
CA ASP A 18 13.75 -4.91 8.82
C ASP A 18 14.04 -5.59 7.46
N PHE A 19 12.99 -6.04 6.78
CA PHE A 19 13.05 -6.32 5.37
C PHE A 19 13.28 -4.93 4.78
N ALA A 20 14.42 -4.76 4.12
CA ALA A 20 14.74 -3.56 3.37
C ALA A 20 13.73 -3.40 2.20
N GLN A 21 12.45 -3.22 2.53
CA GLN A 21 11.42 -2.80 1.60
C GLN A 21 11.86 -1.44 1.16
N LYS A 22 12.29 -1.38 -0.11
CA LYS A 22 12.62 -0.12 -0.78
C LYS A 22 11.45 0.82 -0.52
N LYS A 23 11.74 1.96 0.08
CA LYS A 23 10.71 2.95 0.38
C LYS A 23 10.59 3.88 -0.81
N PRO A 24 9.36 4.30 -1.16
CA PRO A 24 9.18 5.36 -2.13
C PRO A 24 9.85 6.66 -1.68
N ASN A 25 10.07 7.55 -2.65
CA ASN A 25 10.57 8.88 -2.34
C ASN A 25 9.56 9.68 -1.50
N ARG A 26 10.01 10.80 -0.92
CA ARG A 26 9.17 11.63 -0.04
C ARG A 26 7.95 12.23 -0.76
N THR A 27 8.03 12.46 -2.06
CA THR A 27 6.95 13.03 -2.88
C THR A 27 5.77 12.06 -2.95
N VAL A 28 6.04 10.79 -3.25
CA VAL A 28 5.05 9.72 -3.31
C VAL A 28 4.35 9.52 -1.97
N VAL A 29 5.12 9.45 -0.87
CA VAL A 29 4.55 9.32 0.49
C VAL A 29 3.68 10.52 0.85
N ARG A 30 4.12 11.75 0.51
CA ARG A 30 3.33 12.96 0.75
C ARG A 30 2.04 12.97 -0.04
N SER A 31 2.07 12.53 -1.30
CA SER A 31 0.87 12.47 -2.14
C SER A 31 -0.18 11.52 -1.59
N LEU A 32 0.23 10.31 -1.15
CA LEU A 32 -0.68 9.38 -0.46
C LEU A 32 -1.28 10.04 0.78
N ASN A 33 -0.46 10.61 1.66
CA ASN A 33 -0.95 11.21 2.91
C ASN A 33 -1.84 12.44 2.68
N ALA A 34 -1.62 13.20 1.60
CA ALA A 34 -2.47 14.33 1.24
C ALA A 34 -3.85 13.87 0.73
N THR A 35 -3.87 12.77 -0.01
CA THR A 35 -5.11 12.21 -0.60
C THR A 35 -5.90 11.40 0.41
N PHE A 36 -5.21 10.63 1.26
CA PHE A 36 -5.76 9.73 2.25
C PHE A 36 -5.14 10.02 3.63
N PRO A 37 -5.50 11.13 4.29
CA PRO A 37 -4.88 11.56 5.55
C PRO A 37 -5.10 10.57 6.71
N ASN A 38 -6.13 9.73 6.60
CA ASN A 38 -6.46 8.69 7.59
C ASN A 38 -5.92 7.30 7.22
N ALA A 39 -5.07 7.19 6.20
CA ALA A 39 -4.47 5.92 5.79
C ALA A 39 -3.66 5.30 6.93
N LYS A 40 -3.92 4.02 7.21
CA LYS A 40 -3.22 3.21 8.23
C LYS A 40 -2.64 1.96 7.57
N PHE A 41 -1.66 1.37 8.26
CA PHE A 41 -1.03 0.10 7.84
C PHE A 41 -0.51 0.11 6.39
N VAL A 42 0.02 1.24 5.94
CA VAL A 42 0.49 1.40 4.56
C VAL A 42 1.67 0.48 4.27
N VAL A 43 1.49 -0.43 3.32
CA VAL A 43 2.53 -1.29 2.75
C VAL A 43 2.87 -0.80 1.36
N TRP A 44 4.16 -0.63 1.10
CA TRP A 44 4.67 -0.17 -0.19
C TRP A 44 5.33 -1.29 -0.97
N ARG A 45 5.08 -1.35 -2.28
CA ARG A 45 5.78 -2.25 -3.22
C ARG A 45 6.23 -1.46 -4.43
N GLU A 46 7.49 -1.63 -4.84
CA GLU A 46 7.94 -1.13 -6.13
C GLU A 46 7.41 -2.05 -7.23
N LEU A 47 6.67 -1.49 -8.19
CA LEU A 47 6.20 -2.22 -9.37
C LEU A 47 7.19 -2.12 -10.54
N ASP A 48 7.81 -0.95 -10.67
CA ASP A 48 8.82 -0.60 -11.68
C ASP A 48 9.67 0.55 -11.14
N LYS A 49 10.77 0.93 -11.80
CA LYS A 49 11.74 1.96 -11.34
C LYS A 49 11.08 3.24 -10.82
N ASP A 50 9.99 3.64 -11.46
CA ASP A 50 9.29 4.90 -11.17
C ASP A 50 7.82 4.69 -10.76
N LYS A 51 7.44 3.48 -10.34
CA LYS A 51 6.05 3.16 -9.94
C LYS A 51 5.97 2.42 -8.61
N TRP A 52 5.05 2.89 -7.78
CA TRP A 52 4.85 2.43 -6.41
C TRP A 52 3.40 2.02 -6.20
N GLU A 53 3.18 0.80 -5.74
CA GLU A 53 1.90 0.35 -5.22
C GLU A 53 1.84 0.62 -3.71
N ALA A 54 0.75 1.23 -3.26
CA ALA A 54 0.41 1.38 -1.85
C ALA A 54 -0.83 0.54 -1.55
N ASP A 55 -0.74 -0.32 -0.54
CA ASP A 55 -1.86 -1.08 0.03
C ASP A 55 -2.06 -0.59 1.47
N PHE A 56 -3.26 -0.10 1.81
CA PHE A 56 -3.50 0.62 3.06
C PHE A 56 -4.99 0.59 3.46
N ASP A 57 -5.26 0.90 4.73
CA ASP A 57 -6.63 0.93 5.25
C ASP A 57 -7.09 2.37 5.50
N VAL A 58 -8.31 2.69 5.08
CA VAL A 58 -9.04 3.92 5.44
C VAL A 58 -10.40 3.51 5.97
N GLU A 59 -10.74 3.94 7.19
CA GLU A 59 -12.06 3.67 7.79
C GLU A 59 -12.45 2.18 7.81
N ASN A 60 -11.48 1.30 8.05
CA ASN A 60 -11.62 -0.17 8.03
C ASN A 60 -11.95 -0.76 6.64
N GLN A 61 -11.76 0.00 5.57
CA GLN A 61 -11.77 -0.48 4.20
C GLN A 61 -10.34 -0.50 3.67
N ASN A 62 -9.99 -1.57 2.97
CA ASN A 62 -8.68 -1.71 2.34
C ASN A 62 -8.71 -1.09 0.94
N TYR A 63 -7.68 -0.30 0.65
CA TYR A 63 -7.46 0.39 -0.61
C TYR A 63 -6.11 0.00 -1.19
N ARG A 64 -6.05 -0.02 -2.51
CA ARG A 64 -4.82 -0.19 -3.26
C ARG A 64 -4.73 0.90 -4.30
N ILE A 65 -3.59 1.59 -4.39
CA ILE A 65 -3.35 2.55 -5.45
C ILE A 65 -1.95 2.36 -6.04
N VAL A 66 -1.78 2.83 -7.27
CA VAL A 66 -0.47 2.93 -7.92
C VAL A 66 -0.13 4.40 -8.14
N LEU A 67 1.06 4.82 -7.73
CA LEU A 67 1.59 6.16 -7.98
C LEU A 67 2.88 6.12 -8.80
N ASN A 68 3.14 7.14 -9.60
CA ASN A 68 4.49 7.36 -10.16
C ASN A 68 5.41 8.09 -9.17
N ASP A 69 6.69 8.27 -9.51
CA ASP A 69 7.70 8.97 -8.71
C ASP A 69 7.38 10.45 -8.38
N ARG A 70 6.48 11.07 -9.16
CA ARG A 70 5.95 12.42 -8.92
C ARG A 70 4.77 12.45 -7.95
N GLY A 71 4.29 11.28 -7.53
CA GLY A 71 3.13 11.13 -6.63
C GLY A 71 1.80 11.23 -7.36
N GLU A 72 1.75 11.11 -8.68
CA GLU A 72 0.50 11.09 -9.44
C GLU A 72 -0.14 9.70 -9.36
N ILE A 73 -1.44 9.63 -9.03
CA ILE A 73 -2.19 8.38 -8.98
C ILE A 73 -2.45 7.91 -10.42
N LEU A 74 -1.96 6.71 -10.73
CA LEU A 74 -2.13 6.06 -12.03
C LEU A 74 -3.29 5.06 -12.04
N ALA A 75 -3.59 4.44 -10.90
CA ALA A 75 -4.66 3.45 -10.74
C ALA A 75 -5.10 3.35 -9.27
N GLN A 76 -6.34 2.89 -9.05
CA GLN A 76 -6.98 2.64 -7.75
C GLN A 76 -7.93 1.43 -7.86
#